data_AF-A0A918R3P0-F1
#
_entry.id   AF-A0A918R3P0-F1
#
_cell.length_a   1.000
_cell.length_b   1.000
_cell.length_c   1.000
_cell.angle_alpha   90.00
_cell.angle_beta   90.00
_cell.angle_gamma   90.00
#
_symmetry.space_group_name_H-M   'P 1'
#
loop_
_entity.id
_entity.type
_entity.pdbx_description
1 polymer ?
#
loop_
_entity_poly.entity_id
_entity_poly.type
_entity_poly.pdbx_seq_one_letter_code
_entity_poly.pdbx_strand_id
1 'polypeptide(L)'
;MGPGRPRAAPVQLRRDFRPPAARRVARARLYATALGLYEAHVNGRRVGTDRLAPGWTDYRKRVPYRTHDVTDLLRPGANAIGMLLAPGWYAGSVGRFGPHQYGEQPLLLAQLKVTYTDSGTDTVTTGPDWRCVTGPSRARTC
;
A
#
# COMPACT_ATOMS: atom_id res chain seq x y z
N MET A 1 1.49 -17.82 -31.50
CA MET A 1 2.12 -17.79 -30.16
C MET A 1 2.91 -16.48 -30.09
N GLY A 2 2.28 -15.39 -29.64
CA GLY A 2 2.93 -14.07 -29.61
C GLY A 2 3.99 -14.01 -28.51
N PRO A 3 5.02 -13.17 -28.63
CA PRO A 3 6.05 -13.03 -27.61
C PRO A 3 5.39 -12.70 -26.26
N GLY A 4 5.66 -13.52 -25.24
CA GLY A 4 5.09 -13.37 -23.92
C GLY A 4 5.43 -11.99 -23.37
N ARG A 5 4.43 -11.12 -23.25
CA ARG A 5 4.59 -9.81 -22.60
C ARG A 5 5.22 -10.05 -21.21
N PRO A 6 6.28 -9.33 -20.82
CA PRO A 6 6.89 -9.52 -19.52
C PRO A 6 5.83 -9.33 -18.44
N ARG A 7 5.71 -10.33 -17.56
CA ARG A 7 4.77 -10.31 -16.43
C ARG A 7 5.10 -9.09 -15.58
N ALA A 8 4.18 -8.13 -15.49
CA ALA A 8 4.42 -6.88 -14.77
C ALA A 8 4.83 -7.18 -13.32
N ALA A 9 6.07 -6.85 -12.98
CA ALA A 9 6.60 -7.01 -11.63
C ALA A 9 5.85 -6.06 -10.67
N PRO A 10 5.65 -6.45 -9.40
CA PRO A 10 5.07 -5.55 -8.41
C PRO A 10 5.88 -4.26 -8.29
N VAL A 11 5.19 -3.14 -8.16
CA VAL A 11 5.79 -1.83 -7.88
C VAL A 11 5.96 -1.72 -6.37
N GLN A 12 7.16 -1.36 -5.91
CA GLN A 12 7.38 -1.03 -4.51
C GLN A 12 7.17 0.48 -4.32
N LEU A 13 6.20 0.87 -3.51
CA LEU A 13 5.97 2.26 -3.09
C LEU A 13 6.45 2.45 -1.65
N ARG A 14 7.00 3.62 -1.33
CA ARG A 14 7.47 3.95 0.02
C ARG A 14 7.27 5.42 0.35
N ARG A 15 6.95 5.67 1.62
CA ARG A 15 6.95 7.00 2.24
C ARG A 15 7.66 6.96 3.59
N ASP A 16 8.57 7.90 3.78
CA ASP A 16 9.18 8.16 5.09
C ASP A 16 8.39 9.24 5.82
N PHE A 17 8.26 9.11 7.13
CA PHE A 17 7.57 10.08 7.99
C PHE A 17 8.17 10.10 9.39
N ARG A 18 7.92 11.18 10.15
CA ARG A 18 8.44 11.36 11.51
C ARG A 18 7.36 11.95 12.42
N PRO A 19 6.82 11.19 13.38
CA PRO A 19 5.99 11.73 14.45
C PRO A 19 6.76 12.79 15.27
N PRO A 20 6.09 13.82 15.84
CA PRO A 20 6.72 14.80 16.71
C PRO A 20 7.39 14.15 17.92
N ALA A 21 8.66 14.49 18.18
CA ALA A 21 9.45 13.85 19.23
C ALA A 21 8.88 14.03 20.66
N ALA A 22 8.18 15.13 20.91
CA ALA A 22 7.55 15.43 22.19
C ALA A 22 6.25 14.65 22.45
N ARG A 23 5.71 13.93 21.44
CA ARG A 23 4.42 13.24 21.56
C ARG A 23 4.60 11.73 21.59
N ARG A 24 4.00 11.09 22.60
CA ARG A 24 3.95 9.64 22.71
C ARG A 24 2.79 9.09 21.88
N VAL A 25 3.06 8.11 21.02
CA VAL A 25 2.02 7.40 20.26
C VAL A 25 1.16 6.58 21.23
N ALA A 26 -0.15 6.80 21.19
CA ALA A 26 -1.14 5.99 21.91
C ALA A 26 -1.70 4.88 21.01
N ARG A 27 -1.86 5.16 19.72
CA ARG A 27 -2.43 4.24 18.74
C ARG A 27 -1.98 4.59 17.33
N ALA A 28 -1.78 3.61 16.47
CA ALA A 28 -1.64 3.82 15.03
C ALA A 28 -2.47 2.80 14.24
N ARG A 29 -3.23 3.28 13.24
CA ARG A 29 -4.05 2.43 12.36
C ARG A 29 -3.71 2.71 10.90
N LEU A 30 -3.43 1.64 10.16
CA LEU A 30 -3.29 1.67 8.71
C LEU A 30 -4.61 1.25 8.07
N TYR A 31 -5.17 2.14 7.26
CA TYR A 31 -6.30 1.89 6.38
C TYR A 31 -5.77 1.79 4.96
N ALA A 32 -5.95 0.66 4.28
CA ALA A 32 -5.39 0.46 2.95
C ALA A 32 -6.29 -0.36 2.03
N THR A 33 -6.30 0.03 0.77
CA THR A 33 -6.93 -0.69 -0.33
C THR A 33 -6.14 -0.52 -1.62
N ALA A 34 -6.47 -1.32 -2.63
CA ALA A 34 -5.91 -1.19 -3.96
C ALA A 34 -6.95 -1.54 -5.03
N LEU A 35 -6.90 -0.82 -6.14
CA LEU A 35 -7.34 -1.33 -7.42
C LEU A 35 -6.22 -2.23 -7.95
N GLY A 36 -6.29 -3.51 -7.61
CA GLY A 36 -5.18 -4.46 -7.79
C GLY A 36 -4.99 -5.27 -6.53
N LEU A 37 -3.74 -5.55 -6.17
CA LEU A 37 -3.38 -6.20 -4.91
C LEU A 37 -2.28 -5.43 -4.21
N TYR A 38 -2.27 -5.46 -2.88
CA TYR A 38 -1.19 -4.88 -2.11
C TYR A 38 -0.70 -5.76 -0.96
N GLU A 39 0.55 -5.52 -0.57
CA GLU A 39 1.11 -5.97 0.70
C GLU A 39 1.77 -4.79 1.41
N ALA A 40 1.40 -4.54 2.66
CA ALA A 40 1.86 -3.42 3.45
C ALA A 40 3.00 -3.81 4.40
N HIS A 41 3.95 -2.91 4.57
CA HIS A 41 5.07 -3.02 5.51
C HIS A 41 5.24 -1.71 6.28
N VAL A 42 5.53 -1.80 7.57
CA VAL A 42 5.93 -0.67 8.41
C VAL A 42 7.27 -1.00 9.03
N ASN A 43 8.26 -0.13 8.83
CA ASN A 43 9.63 -0.30 9.33
C ASN A 43 10.23 -1.68 9.01
N GLY A 44 9.98 -2.19 7.80
CA GLY A 44 10.48 -3.49 7.32
C GLY A 44 9.69 -4.72 7.83
N ARG A 45 8.70 -4.54 8.71
CA ARG A 45 7.83 -5.61 9.18
C ARG A 45 6.53 -5.62 8.39
N ARG A 46 6.12 -6.80 7.93
CA ARG A 46 4.85 -7.01 7.24
C ARG A 46 3.66 -6.65 8.15
N VAL A 47 2.69 -5.94 7.61
CA VAL A 47 1.45 -5.58 8.31
C VAL A 47 0.41 -6.68 8.11
N GLY A 48 -0.11 -7.22 9.21
CA GLY A 48 -1.13 -8.27 9.19
C GLY A 48 -0.68 -9.58 8.52
N THR A 49 -1.63 -10.49 8.32
CA THR A 49 -1.43 -11.81 7.69
C THR A 49 -2.20 -11.99 6.39
N ASP A 50 -3.01 -10.99 6.00
CA ASP A 50 -3.83 -10.99 4.80
C ASP A 50 -3.00 -11.28 3.56
N ARG A 51 -3.44 -12.23 2.73
CA ARG A 51 -2.85 -12.52 1.42
C ARG A 51 -3.81 -12.05 0.34
N LEU A 52 -3.25 -11.54 -0.77
CA LEU A 52 -4.04 -11.05 -1.92
C LEU A 52 -5.07 -9.98 -1.49
N ALA A 53 -4.70 -9.11 -0.55
CA ALA A 53 -5.52 -7.97 -0.17
C ALA A 53 -5.64 -6.97 -1.35
N PRO A 54 -6.81 -6.34 -1.56
CA PRO A 54 -8.01 -6.39 -0.74
C PRO A 54 -8.96 -7.55 -1.07
N GLY A 55 -8.67 -8.34 -2.11
CA GLY A 55 -9.52 -9.41 -2.66
C GLY A 55 -10.11 -9.03 -4.02
N TRP A 56 -10.99 -9.88 -4.55
CA TRP A 56 -11.67 -9.66 -5.83
C TRP A 56 -13.14 -9.29 -5.61
N THR A 57 -13.53 -8.11 -6.10
CA THR A 57 -14.91 -7.62 -6.21
C THR A 57 -15.14 -7.01 -7.58
N ASP A 58 -16.39 -6.64 -7.90
CA ASP A 58 -16.63 -5.72 -9.02
C ASP A 58 -16.11 -4.32 -8.64
N TYR A 59 -14.87 -4.00 -9.04
CA TYR A 59 -14.16 -2.78 -8.68
C TYR A 59 -14.88 -1.49 -9.12
N ARG A 60 -15.79 -1.58 -10.10
CA ARG A 60 -16.63 -0.45 -10.56
C ARG A 60 -17.74 -0.10 -9.57
N LYS A 61 -18.10 -1.03 -8.68
CA LYS A 61 -19.19 -0.88 -7.71
C LYS A 61 -18.68 -0.76 -6.29
N ARG A 62 -17.66 -1.55 -5.92
CA ARG A 62 -17.11 -1.56 -4.57
C ARG A 62 -15.66 -2.03 -4.54
N VAL A 63 -14.89 -1.45 -3.64
CA VAL A 63 -13.55 -1.88 -3.29
C VAL A 63 -13.43 -1.92 -1.77
N PRO A 64 -13.26 -3.10 -1.14
CA PRO A 64 -13.08 -3.15 0.30
C PRO A 64 -11.71 -2.60 0.69
N TYR A 65 -11.62 -1.97 1.86
CA TYR A 65 -10.34 -1.63 2.48
C TYR A 65 -10.11 -2.50 3.71
N ARG A 66 -8.84 -2.64 4.11
CA ARG A 66 -8.44 -3.30 5.35
C ARG A 66 -7.97 -2.28 6.35
N THR A 67 -8.23 -2.58 7.62
CA THR A 67 -7.75 -1.80 8.75
C THR A 67 -6.83 -2.69 9.57
N HIS A 68 -5.62 -2.22 9.83
CA HIS A 68 -4.66 -2.93 10.66
C HIS A 68 -4.21 -2.02 11.81
N ASP A 69 -4.12 -2.60 13.01
CA ASP A 69 -3.40 -1.95 14.11
C ASP A 69 -1.90 -2.10 13.85
N VAL A 70 -1.21 -0.98 13.80
CA VAL A 70 0.24 -0.90 13.54
C VAL A 70 0.95 -0.16 14.66
N THR A 71 0.30 0.03 15.81
CA THR A 71 0.82 0.79 16.96
C THR A 71 2.22 0.30 17.34
N ASP A 72 2.38 -1.01 17.49
CA ASP A 72 3.65 -1.64 17.92
C ASP A 72 4.69 -1.75 16.80
N LEU A 73 4.34 -1.35 15.58
CA LEU A 73 5.28 -1.31 14.45
C LEU A 73 5.94 0.06 14.30
N LEU A 74 5.38 1.11 14.93
CA LEU A 74 5.97 2.44 14.94
C LEU A 74 7.10 2.51 15.97
N ARG A 75 8.08 3.37 15.69
CA ARG A 75 9.20 3.66 16.59
C ARG A 75 9.36 5.18 16.78
N PRO A 76 10.02 5.62 17.86
CA PRO A 76 10.40 7.02 17.99
C PRO A 76 11.23 7.51 16.80
N GLY A 77 11.03 8.76 16.37
CA GLY A 77 11.80 9.36 15.27
C GLY A 77 11.37 8.88 13.88
N ALA A 78 12.35 8.48 13.05
CA ALA A 78 12.11 8.20 11.64
C ALA A 78 11.42 6.84 11.42
N ASN A 79 10.30 6.87 10.70
CA ASN A 79 9.51 5.72 10.31
C ASN A 79 9.38 5.64 8.79
N ALA A 80 9.14 4.44 8.28
CA ALA A 80 8.84 4.22 6.87
C ALA A 80 7.63 3.30 6.72
N ILE A 81 6.73 3.65 5.81
CA ILE A 81 5.68 2.76 5.30
C ILE A 81 6.05 2.36 3.87
N GLY A 82 5.93 1.08 3.57
CA GLY A 82 6.19 0.49 2.26
C GLY A 82 5.02 -0.35 1.79
N MET A 83 4.72 -0.31 0.49
CA MET A 83 3.62 -1.04 -0.13
C MET A 83 4.15 -1.76 -1.37
N LEU A 84 3.94 -3.06 -1.46
CA LEU A 84 4.10 -3.79 -2.73
C LEU A 84 2.75 -3.75 -3.44
N LEU A 85 2.70 -3.21 -4.65
CA LEU A 85 1.49 -3.06 -5.44
C LEU A 85 1.57 -3.91 -6.70
N ALA A 86 0.59 -4.78 -6.91
CA ALA A 86 0.54 -5.68 -8.05
C ALA A 86 -0.76 -5.51 -8.85
N PRO A 87 -0.77 -5.84 -10.16
CA PRO A 87 -1.95 -5.69 -11.03
C PRO A 87 -3.21 -6.40 -10.54
N GLY A 88 -3.06 -7.57 -9.90
CA GLY A 88 -4.20 -8.32 -9.36
C GLY A 88 -5.24 -8.73 -10.41
N TRP A 89 -6.48 -8.89 -9.95
CA TRP A 89 -7.64 -9.07 -10.85
C TRP A 89 -8.07 -7.78 -11.54
N TYR A 90 -7.62 -6.61 -11.05
CA TYR A 90 -8.00 -5.31 -11.60
C TYR A 90 -7.37 -5.08 -12.99
N ALA A 91 -6.04 -5.20 -13.07
CA ALA A 91 -5.27 -4.97 -14.29
C ALA A 91 -4.54 -6.21 -14.82
N GLY A 92 -4.39 -7.25 -14.00
CA GLY A 92 -3.76 -8.51 -14.41
C GLY A 92 -4.73 -9.47 -15.11
N SER A 93 -4.20 -10.60 -15.57
CA SER A 93 -4.99 -11.58 -16.33
C SER A 93 -6.02 -12.32 -15.47
N VAL A 94 -7.27 -12.35 -15.94
CA VAL A 94 -8.38 -13.04 -15.27
C VAL A 94 -8.83 -14.23 -16.12
N GLY A 95 -8.47 -15.45 -15.71
CA GLY A 95 -8.84 -16.68 -16.41
C GLY A 95 -8.50 -16.62 -17.90
N ARG A 96 -9.48 -16.90 -18.76
CA ARG A 96 -9.34 -16.86 -20.22
C ARG A 96 -9.61 -15.48 -20.84
N PHE A 97 -10.04 -14.50 -20.05
CA PHE A 97 -10.45 -13.18 -20.54
C PHE A 97 -9.28 -12.22 -20.77
N GLY A 98 -8.07 -12.59 -20.34
CA GLY A 98 -6.88 -11.74 -20.49
C GLY A 98 -6.77 -10.64 -19.42
N PRO A 99 -5.80 -9.72 -19.56
CA PRO A 99 -5.55 -8.62 -18.61
C PRO A 99 -6.58 -7.47 -18.73
N HIS A 100 -6.42 -6.43 -17.91
CA HIS A 100 -7.12 -5.14 -18.01
C HIS A 100 -8.65 -5.23 -17.98
N GLN A 101 -9.21 -6.16 -17.19
CA GLN A 101 -10.66 -6.32 -17.09
C GLN A 101 -11.36 -5.12 -16.44
N TYR A 102 -10.65 -4.36 -15.60
CA TYR A 102 -11.20 -3.19 -14.89
C TYR A 102 -10.38 -1.91 -15.08
N GLY A 103 -9.09 -2.02 -15.41
CA GLY A 103 -8.24 -0.87 -15.70
C GLY A 103 -6.83 -1.26 -16.14
N GLU A 104 -6.07 -0.27 -16.59
CA GLU A 104 -4.75 -0.48 -17.22
C GLU A 104 -3.63 -0.75 -16.21
N GLN A 105 -3.64 -0.03 -15.08
CA GLN A 105 -2.57 -0.06 -14.08
C GLN A 105 -3.13 -0.15 -12.66
N PRO A 106 -2.43 -0.82 -11.73
CA PRO A 106 -2.91 -0.87 -10.36
C PRO A 106 -2.78 0.49 -9.66
N LEU A 107 -3.72 0.79 -8.77
CA LEU A 107 -3.74 2.02 -7.98
C LEU A 107 -3.81 1.70 -6.49
N LEU A 108 -3.13 2.49 -5.68
CA LEU A 108 -3.08 2.36 -4.23
C LEU A 108 -3.79 3.53 -3.55
N LEU A 109 -4.58 3.22 -2.52
CA LEU A 109 -5.06 4.21 -1.57
C LEU A 109 -4.73 3.74 -0.15
N ALA A 110 -3.95 4.52 0.58
CA ALA A 110 -3.61 4.22 1.96
C ALA A 110 -3.59 5.47 2.83
N GLN A 111 -4.00 5.30 4.09
CA GLN A 111 -3.99 6.30 5.13
C GLN A 111 -3.52 5.67 6.44
N LEU A 112 -2.39 6.14 6.95
CA LEU A 112 -1.93 5.85 8.31
C LEU A 112 -2.40 6.98 9.22
N LYS A 113 -3.20 6.67 10.23
CA LYS A 113 -3.60 7.60 11.28
C LYS A 113 -2.85 7.27 12.57
N VAL A 114 -2.11 8.24 13.10
CA VAL A 114 -1.41 8.16 14.37
C VAL A 114 -2.15 9.02 15.38
N THR A 115 -2.51 8.44 16.52
CA THR A 115 -3.14 9.12 17.65
C THR A 115 -2.16 9.14 18.81
N TYR A 116 -1.98 10.31 19.39
CA TYR A 116 -1.06 10.56 20.50
C TYR A 116 -1.78 10.53 21.85
N THR A 117 -1.02 10.40 22.93
CA THR A 117 -1.56 10.41 24.30
C THR A 117 -2.17 11.76 24.70
N ASP A 118 -1.77 12.85 24.03
CA ASP A 118 -2.30 14.21 24.23
C ASP A 118 -3.56 14.51 23.39
N SER A 119 -4.23 13.47 22.87
CA SER A 119 -5.39 13.52 21.96
C SER A 119 -5.13 14.05 20.54
N GLY A 120 -3.92 14.55 20.24
CA GLY A 120 -3.54 14.98 18.89
C GLY A 120 -3.51 13.80 17.89
N THR A 121 -3.64 14.12 16.60
CA THR A 121 -3.50 13.12 15.53
C THR A 121 -2.70 13.61 14.35
N ASP A 122 -1.86 12.73 13.79
CA ASP A 122 -1.22 12.93 12.50
C ASP A 122 -1.72 11.91 11.49
N THR A 123 -1.70 12.30 10.21
CA THR A 123 -2.14 11.45 9.10
C THR A 123 -1.09 11.43 8.00
N VAL A 124 -0.74 10.24 7.52
CA VAL A 124 0.11 10.03 6.35
C VAL A 124 -0.71 9.33 5.28
N THR A 125 -0.94 9.99 4.14
CA THR A 125 -1.75 9.46 3.04
C THR A 125 -0.89 9.16 1.81
N THR A 126 -1.38 8.29 0.93
CA THR A 126 -0.86 8.18 -0.44
C THR A 126 -0.95 9.52 -1.16
N GLY A 127 0.13 9.92 -1.84
CA GLY A 127 0.23 11.22 -2.50
C GLY A 127 1.55 11.40 -3.27
N PRO A 128 1.80 12.60 -3.83
CA PRO A 128 2.98 12.92 -4.66
C PRO A 128 4.33 12.82 -3.94
N ASP A 129 4.28 12.65 -2.63
CA ASP A 129 5.39 12.60 -1.71
C ASP A 129 5.91 11.16 -1.50
N TRP A 130 5.28 10.19 -2.18
CA TRP A 130 5.69 8.79 -2.24
C TRP A 130 6.72 8.55 -3.34
N ARG A 131 7.60 7.58 -3.10
CA ARG A 131 8.59 7.09 -4.07
C ARG A 131 8.22 5.69 -4.51
N CYS A 132 8.41 5.39 -5.79
CA CYS A 132 8.23 4.06 -6.38
C CYS A 132 9.53 3.53 -6.97
N VAL A 133 9.66 2.22 -6.94
CA VAL A 133 10.70 1.44 -7.59
C VAL A 133 10.02 0.32 -8.36
N THR A 134 10.40 0.13 -9.62
CA THR A 134 10.04 -1.04 -10.42
C THR A 134 11.26 -1.93 -10.58
N GLY A 135 11.20 -3.18 -10.08
CA GLY A 135 12.34 -4.10 -10.13
C GLY A 135 13.57 -3.65 -9.31
N PRO A 136 14.76 -4.25 -9.49
CA PRO A 136 15.94 -3.98 -8.67
C PRO A 136 16.65 -2.63 -8.92
N SER A 137 16.04 -1.65 -9.60
CA SER A 137 16.71 -0.40 -10.01
C SER A 137 16.02 0.89 -9.55
N ARG A 138 16.81 1.81 -8.97
CA ARG A 138 16.61 3.22 -8.54
C ARG A 138 15.18 3.76 -8.41
N ALA A 139 14.87 4.26 -7.20
CA ALA A 139 13.62 4.94 -6.86
C ALA A 139 13.37 6.23 -7.65
N ARG A 140 12.11 6.43 -8.05
CA ARG A 140 11.57 7.64 -8.69
C ARG A 140 10.34 8.12 -7.91
N THR A 141 9.96 9.37 -8.05
CA THR A 141 8.70 9.87 -7.47
C THR A 141 7.52 9.28 -8.24
N CYS A 142 6.43 8.97 -7.54
CA CYS A 142 5.14 8.65 -8.13
C CYS A 142 4.24 9.89 -8.02
#